data_AF-A0A3P6GZS3-F1
#
_entry.id   AF-A0A3P6GZS3-F1
#
_cell.length_a   1.000
_cell.length_b   1.000
_cell.length_c   1.000
_cell.angle_alpha   90.00
_cell.angle_beta   90.00
_cell.angle_gamma   90.00
#
_symmetry.space_group_name_H-M   'P 1'
#
loop_
_entity.id
_entity.type
_entity.pdbx_description
1 polymer ?
#
loop_
_entity_poly.entity_id
_entity_poly.type
_entity_poly.pdbx_seq_one_letter_code
_entity_poly.pdbx_strand_id
1 'polypeptide(L)'
;MDLPGPIHDFLLVFLGSGLLVGGLGVVLLPNPIFSAFSLGFVLVCISLLYILANSHFVAAAQLLIYVGAINVLIIFAVMFMNDSEYSIDFNLWTGNGGLLQWFVQLFFFH
;
A
#
# COMPACT_ATOMS: atom_id res chain seq x y z
N MET A 1 -5.74 31.74 -3.19
CA MET A 1 -4.34 32.18 -3.02
C MET A 1 -3.51 31.21 -3.83
N ASP A 2 -3.37 31.51 -5.11
CA ASP A 2 -2.64 30.73 -6.09
C ASP A 2 -1.12 30.97 -5.94
N LEU A 3 -0.42 30.03 -5.29
CA LEU A 3 0.98 29.65 -5.53
C LEU A 3 1.34 28.55 -4.53
N PRO A 4 2.02 27.44 -4.89
CA PRO A 4 2.80 27.13 -6.11
C PRO A 4 2.36 25.82 -6.81
N GLY A 5 1.96 25.90 -8.08
CA GLY A 5 1.59 24.73 -8.91
C GLY A 5 2.58 23.56 -8.89
N PRO A 6 3.92 23.78 -8.98
CA PRO A 6 4.89 22.69 -9.13
C PRO A 6 5.01 21.74 -7.93
N ILE A 7 4.80 22.22 -6.70
CA ILE A 7 5.05 21.40 -5.50
C ILE A 7 3.91 20.41 -5.29
N HIS A 8 2.67 20.82 -5.60
CA HIS A 8 1.50 19.94 -5.58
C HIS A 8 1.64 18.84 -6.63
N ASP A 9 2.08 19.19 -7.85
CA ASP A 9 2.31 18.22 -8.92
C ASP A 9 3.40 17.20 -8.53
N PHE A 10 4.50 17.67 -7.93
CA PHE A 10 5.58 16.79 -7.49
C PHE A 10 5.14 15.81 -6.39
N LEU A 11 4.37 16.30 -5.40
CA LEU A 11 3.79 15.45 -4.36
C LEU A 11 2.80 14.44 -4.94
N LEU A 12 1.95 14.85 -5.89
CA LEU A 12 1.01 13.95 -6.56
C LEU A 12 1.71 12.80 -7.28
N VAL A 13 2.79 13.10 -8.02
CA VAL A 13 3.59 12.08 -8.71
C VAL A 13 4.30 11.17 -7.71
N PHE A 14 4.87 11.73 -6.64
CA PHE A 14 5.55 10.95 -5.60
C PHE A 14 4.58 10.00 -4.88
N LEU A 15 3.42 10.50 -4.43
CA LEU A 15 2.39 9.69 -3.78
C LEU A 15 1.77 8.68 -4.75
N GLY A 16 1.53 9.07 -6.00
CA GLY A 16 1.00 8.18 -7.04
C GLY A 16 1.94 7.03 -7.37
N SER A 17 3.26 7.28 -7.43
CA SER A 17 4.27 6.23 -7.56
C SER A 17 4.28 5.31 -6.34
N GLY A 18 4.20 5.88 -5.12
CA GLY A 18 4.10 5.09 -3.88
C GLY A 18 2.85 4.21 -3.84
N LEU A 19 1.73 4.69 -4.37
CA LEU A 19 0.48 3.93 -4.50
C LEU A 19 0.62 2.73 -5.45
N LEU A 20 1.25 2.93 -6.61
CA LEU A 20 1.50 1.86 -7.57
C LEU A 20 2.43 0.78 -6.99
N VAL A 21 3.52 1.21 -6.36
CA VAL A 21 4.50 0.29 -5.74
C VAL A 21 3.86 -0.46 -4.57
N GLY A 22 3.12 0.23 -3.70
CA GLY A 22 2.39 -0.40 -2.59
C GLY A 22 1.31 -1.37 -3.08
N GLY A 23 0.55 -1.01 -4.12
CA GLY A 23 -0.46 -1.89 -4.71
C GLY A 23 0.15 -3.15 -5.35
N LEU A 24 1.29 -3.01 -6.02
CA LEU A 24 2.07 -4.15 -6.51
C LEU A 24 2.59 -5.02 -5.35
N GLY A 25 3.02 -4.42 -4.24
CA GLY A 25 3.43 -5.13 -3.03
C GLY A 25 2.32 -6.01 -2.46
N VAL A 26 1.07 -5.53 -2.42
CA VAL A 26 -0.07 -6.33 -1.94
C VAL A 26 -0.24 -7.63 -2.73
N VAL A 27 -0.03 -7.61 -4.05
CA VAL A 27 -0.27 -8.78 -4.92
C VAL A 27 0.95 -9.70 -5.02
N LEU A 28 2.17 -9.13 -5.03
CA LEU A 28 3.39 -9.92 -5.23
C LEU A 28 3.86 -10.66 -3.97
N LEU A 29 3.50 -10.20 -2.76
CA LEU A 29 4.02 -10.80 -1.55
C LEU A 29 3.25 -12.09 -1.17
N PRO A 30 3.93 -13.26 -1.12
CA PRO A 30 3.29 -14.54 -0.79
C PRO A 30 2.94 -14.65 0.70
N ASN A 31 3.57 -13.83 1.54
CA ASN A 31 3.26 -13.76 2.96
C ASN A 31 2.07 -12.80 3.18
N PRO A 32 0.89 -13.32 3.59
CA PRO A 32 -0.33 -12.51 3.66
C PRO A 32 -0.21 -11.38 4.69
N ILE A 33 0.60 -11.56 5.74
CA ILE A 33 0.88 -10.53 6.76
C ILE A 33 1.56 -9.31 6.13
N PHE A 34 2.55 -9.53 5.26
CA PHE A 34 3.24 -8.45 4.58
C PHE A 34 2.35 -7.79 3.50
N SER A 35 1.50 -8.56 2.83
CA SER A 35 0.48 -8.04 1.91
C SER A 35 -0.49 -7.10 2.63
N ALA A 36 -0.98 -7.49 3.81
CA ALA A 36 -1.86 -6.65 4.64
C ALA A 36 -1.17 -5.36 5.11
N PHE A 37 0.12 -5.42 5.48
CA PHE A 37 0.87 -4.23 5.84
C PHE A 37 1.05 -3.27 4.65
N SER A 38 1.29 -3.81 3.45
CA SER A 38 1.37 -3.03 2.21
C SER A 38 0.05 -2.37 1.83
N LEU A 39 -1.09 -3.04 2.09
CA LEU A 39 -2.42 -2.46 1.93
C LEU A 39 -2.60 -1.23 2.85
N GLY A 40 -2.16 -1.32 4.11
CA GLY A 40 -2.15 -0.19 5.03
C GLY A 40 -1.35 1.00 4.51
N PHE A 41 -0.17 0.76 3.94
CA PHE A 41 0.66 1.80 3.34
C PHE A 41 -0.03 2.49 2.15
N VAL A 42 -0.67 1.72 1.25
CA VAL A 42 -1.47 2.24 0.13
C VAL A 42 -2.60 3.15 0.64
N LEU A 43 -3.29 2.75 1.71
CA LEU A 43 -4.37 3.54 2.31
C LEU A 43 -3.87 4.86 2.93
N VAL A 44 -2.67 4.87 3.51
CA VAL A 44 -2.02 6.11 4.00
C VAL A 44 -1.67 7.03 2.84
N CYS A 45 -1.11 6.52 1.74
CA CYS A 45 -0.86 7.31 0.53
C CYS A 45 -2.16 7.94 -0.01
N ILE A 46 -3.27 7.20 -0.04
CA ILE A 46 -4.58 7.73 -0.44
C ILE A 46 -5.04 8.84 0.49
N SER A 47 -4.90 8.68 1.82
CA SER A 47 -5.25 9.72 2.78
C SER A 47 -4.46 11.01 2.56
N LEU A 48 -3.16 10.90 2.24
CA LEU A 48 -2.29 12.05 2.00
C LEU A 48 -2.61 12.74 0.66
N LEU A 49 -3.08 12.00 -0.35
CA LEU A 49 -3.66 12.56 -1.59
C LEU A 49 -4.94 13.37 -1.31
N TYR A 50 -5.82 12.90 -0.41
CA TYR A 50 -7.03 13.63 -0.03
C TYR A 50 -6.73 14.94 0.73
N ILE A 51 -5.66 14.99 1.53
CA ILE A 51 -5.18 16.23 2.15
C ILE A 51 -4.73 17.22 1.08
N LEU A 52 -4.03 16.73 0.05
CA LEU A 52 -3.55 17.56 -1.06
C LEU A 52 -4.70 18.13 -1.91
N ALA A 53 -5.81 17.39 -2.00
CA ALA A 53 -7.05 17.81 -2.66
C ALA A 53 -7.92 18.77 -1.81
N ASN A 54 -7.38 19.34 -0.72
CA ASN A 54 -8.07 20.28 0.18
C ASN A 54 -9.29 19.69 0.93
N SER A 55 -9.41 18.36 1.00
CA SER A 55 -10.55 17.68 1.65
C SER A 55 -10.14 17.09 3.00
N HIS A 56 -9.88 17.97 3.97
CA HIS A 56 -9.30 17.60 5.28
C HIS A 56 -10.21 16.68 6.12
N PHE A 57 -11.53 16.90 6.10
CA PHE A 57 -12.47 16.06 6.87
C PHE A 57 -12.54 14.64 6.33
N VAL A 58 -12.62 14.49 5.00
CA VAL A 58 -12.64 13.18 4.33
C VAL A 58 -11.30 12.47 4.52
N ALA A 59 -10.18 13.18 4.46
CA ALA A 59 -8.86 12.59 4.72
C ALA A 59 -8.74 12.03 6.14
N ALA A 60 -9.19 12.78 7.15
CA ALA A 60 -9.16 12.32 8.55
C ALA A 60 -10.05 11.08 8.75
N ALA A 61 -11.24 11.06 8.15
CA ALA A 61 -12.12 9.90 8.17
C ALA A 61 -11.50 8.70 7.44
N GLN A 62 -10.86 8.92 6.29
CA GLN A 62 -10.17 7.88 5.52
C GLN A 62 -9.07 7.22 6.36
N LEU A 63 -8.23 8.02 7.00
CA LEU A 63 -7.15 7.51 7.85
C LEU A 63 -7.73 6.73 9.04
N LEU A 64 -8.69 7.29 9.76
CA LEU A 64 -9.25 6.66 10.96
C LEU A 64 -9.97 5.34 10.62
N ILE A 65 -10.82 5.34 9.60
CA ILE A 65 -11.65 4.18 9.27
C ILE A 65 -10.83 3.13 8.51
N TYR A 66 -10.12 3.51 7.44
CA TYR A 66 -9.43 2.53 6.61
C TYR A 66 -8.09 2.11 7.20
N VAL A 67 -7.23 3.04 7.61
CA VAL A 67 -5.91 2.70 8.17
C VAL A 67 -6.04 2.25 9.63
N GLY A 68 -6.93 2.88 10.40
CA GLY A 68 -7.09 2.61 11.83
C GLY A 68 -7.98 1.42 12.17
N ALA A 69 -9.17 1.32 11.57
CA ALA A 69 -10.13 0.26 11.92
C ALA A 69 -10.04 -0.94 10.97
N ILE A 70 -10.26 -0.73 9.68
CA ILE A 70 -10.38 -1.82 8.70
C ILE A 70 -9.03 -2.53 8.51
N ASN A 71 -7.93 -1.79 8.33
CA ASN A 71 -6.60 -2.37 8.12
C ASN A 71 -6.12 -3.16 9.35
N VAL A 72 -6.36 -2.66 10.57
CA VAL A 72 -6.01 -3.40 11.80
C VAL A 72 -6.85 -4.68 11.92
N LEU A 73 -8.13 -4.66 11.55
CA LEU A 73 -8.96 -5.86 11.50
C LEU A 73 -8.46 -6.87 10.45
N ILE A 74 -8.03 -6.40 9.28
CA ILE A 74 -7.44 -7.26 8.22
C ILE A 74 -6.15 -7.89 8.73
N ILE A 75 -5.23 -7.12 9.32
CA ILE A 75 -3.98 -7.64 9.88
C ILE A 75 -4.29 -8.69 10.95
N PHE A 76 -5.24 -8.42 11.84
CA PHE A 76 -5.64 -9.37 12.88
C PHE A 76 -6.24 -10.66 12.30
N ALA A 77 -7.12 -10.54 11.30
CA ALA A 77 -7.73 -11.69 10.64
C ALA A 77 -6.69 -12.54 9.89
N VAL A 78 -5.76 -11.89 9.17
CA VAL A 78 -4.67 -12.56 8.47
C VAL A 78 -3.73 -13.26 9.44
N MET A 79 -3.38 -12.60 10.55
CA MET A 79 -2.53 -13.21 11.58
C MET A 79 -3.23 -14.40 12.25
N PHE A 80 -4.54 -14.34 12.46
CA PHE A 80 -5.33 -15.44 12.99
C PHE A 80 -5.47 -16.62 12.00
N MET A 81 -5.56 -16.33 10.70
CA MET A 81 -5.64 -17.34 9.64
C MET A 81 -4.28 -18.00 9.33
N ASN A 82 -3.17 -17.30 9.57
CA ASN A 82 -1.83 -17.79 9.22
C ASN A 82 -1.42 -19.09 9.94
N ASP A 83 -2.12 -19.48 11.01
CA ASP A 83 -1.91 -20.76 11.70
C ASP A 83 -2.58 -21.97 11.01
N SER A 84 -3.50 -21.77 10.05
CA SER A 84 -4.41 -22.85 9.59
C SER A 84 -4.05 -23.54 8.28
N GLU A 85 -3.30 -22.97 7.34
CA GLU A 85 -2.88 -23.69 6.12
C GLU A 85 -1.82 -22.93 5.32
N TYR A 86 -0.61 -23.47 5.16
CA TYR A 86 0.37 -23.00 4.17
C TYR A 86 0.77 -24.16 3.26
N SER A 87 0.01 -24.37 2.19
CA SER A 87 0.37 -25.28 1.11
C SER A 87 -0.23 -24.80 -0.22
N ILE A 88 0.30 -23.71 -0.78
CA ILE A 88 0.18 -23.48 -2.22
C ILE A 88 1.57 -23.19 -2.80
N ASP A 89 2.05 -24.18 -3.56
CA ASP A 89 3.22 -24.19 -4.42
C ASP A 89 3.26 -22.95 -5.35
N PHE A 90 4.12 -22.00 -4.99
CA PHE A 90 4.36 -20.73 -5.69
C PHE A 90 5.45 -20.87 -6.77
N ASN A 91 5.43 -21.94 -7.57
CA ASN A 91 6.47 -22.19 -8.60
C ASN A 91 5.97 -22.14 -10.06
N LEU A 92 4.82 -21.51 -10.34
CA LEU A 92 4.27 -21.44 -11.71
C LEU A 92 4.16 -20.04 -12.35
N TRP A 93 4.93 -19.06 -11.87
CA TRP A 93 5.14 -17.82 -12.64
C TRP A 93 6.51 -17.18 -12.34
N THR A 94 7.59 -17.90 -12.64
CA THR A 94 8.93 -17.30 -12.76
C THR A 94 9.32 -17.20 -14.24
N GLY A 95 8.40 -16.65 -15.04
CA GLY A 95 8.65 -16.24 -16.41
C GLY A 95 8.71 -14.72 -16.48
N ASN A 96 9.89 -14.14 -16.26
CA ASN A 96 10.23 -12.74 -16.58
C ASN A 96 9.85 -11.60 -15.59
N GLY A 97 9.54 -11.87 -14.31
CA GLY A 97 9.13 -10.84 -13.32
C GLY A 97 10.21 -10.34 -12.33
N GLY A 98 11.42 -10.91 -12.34
CA GLY A 98 12.38 -10.74 -11.24
C GLY A 98 12.84 -9.30 -10.98
N LEU A 99 13.11 -8.50 -12.01
CA LEU A 99 13.64 -7.13 -11.82
C LEU A 99 12.62 -6.18 -11.19
N LEU A 100 11.37 -6.24 -11.63
CA LEU A 100 10.30 -5.41 -11.05
C LEU A 100 10.04 -5.81 -9.60
N GLN A 101 10.07 -7.11 -9.31
CA GLN A 101 9.94 -7.60 -7.94
C GLN A 101 11.10 -7.13 -7.06
N TRP A 102 12.34 -7.16 -7.54
CA TRP A 102 13.49 -6.60 -6.83
C TRP A 102 13.35 -5.09 -6.57
N PHE A 103 12.86 -4.32 -7.55
CA PHE A 103 12.62 -2.88 -7.39
C PHE A 103 11.51 -2.56 -6.39
N VAL A 104 10.42 -3.32 -6.41
CA VAL A 104 9.32 -3.19 -5.45
C VAL A 104 9.79 -3.54 -4.04
N GLN A 105 10.60 -4.59 -3.89
CA GLN A 105 11.13 -5.02 -2.59
C GLN A 105 12.17 -4.05 -2.02
N LEU A 106 12.98 -3.40 -2.86
CA LEU A 106 13.93 -2.36 -2.45
C LEU A 106 13.25 -1.09 -1.94
N PHE A 107 12.11 -0.71 -2.52
CA PHE A 107 11.37 0.49 -2.13
C PHE A 107 10.53 0.31 -0.85
N PHE A 108 10.11 -0.93 -0.55
CA PHE A 108 9.28 -1.24 0.62
C PHE A 108 10.10 -1.61 1.89
N PHE A 109 11.42 -1.82 1.77
CA PHE A 109 12.26 -2.36 2.84
C PHE A 109 13.55 -1.55 3.13
N HIS A 110 13.53 -0.22 2.91
CA HIS A 110 14.52 0.71 3.46
C HIS A 110 13.90 1.54 4.57
#